data_AF-A0ABD5PEQ0-F1
#
_entry.id   AF-A0ABD5PEQ0-F1
#
_cell.length_a   1.000
_cell.length_b   1.000
_cell.length_c   1.000
_cell.angle_alpha   90.00
_cell.angle_beta   90.00
_cell.angle_gamma   90.00
#
_symmetry.space_group_name_H-M   'P 1'
#
loop_
_entity.id
_entity.type
_entity.pdbx_description
1 polymer ?
#
loop_
_entity_poly.entity_id
_entity_poly.type
_entity_poly.pdbx_seq_one_letter_code
_entity_poly.pdbx_strand_id
1 'polypeptide(L)'
;MASRESSHDSSQLGYGTHRTPWDPPVRDPAAYSLTDHFRRRLRQPGRYVTLPIASDAIRTGQLRWNRTDGWRFALVRDGVRYVIVVGDTETNSPVIVTGWTEVASWAEAVESERWREEDLHTIQLRGDLSAAPNEQIPLRIRPREIDRPMEIGSHRITTRAGLASVVCDECHGQYRSKTELLSTRCRSSSRAGYDS
;
A
#
# COMPACT_ATOMS: atom_id res chain seq x y z
N MET A 1 12.97 32.11 -61.51
CA MET A 1 14.16 31.35 -61.11
C MET A 1 14.64 31.89 -59.77
N ALA A 2 14.75 31.00 -58.78
CA ALA A 2 15.51 31.06 -57.54
C ALA A 2 15.22 32.17 -56.50
N SER A 3 14.43 31.76 -55.51
CA SER A 3 14.47 32.18 -54.10
C SER A 3 15.87 32.07 -53.49
N ARG A 4 16.21 32.94 -52.54
CA ARG A 4 17.03 32.59 -51.37
C ARG A 4 16.53 33.31 -50.13
N GLU A 5 15.89 32.51 -49.28
CA GLU A 5 15.57 32.77 -47.89
C GLU A 5 16.87 32.94 -47.10
N SER A 6 16.96 33.97 -46.25
CA SER A 6 17.92 34.02 -45.16
C SER A 6 17.20 33.54 -43.91
N SER A 7 17.42 32.26 -43.62
CA SER A 7 16.91 31.58 -42.44
C SER A 7 17.52 32.20 -41.17
N HIS A 8 16.65 32.74 -40.33
CA HIS A 8 16.92 32.89 -38.90
C HIS A 8 17.09 31.48 -38.31
N ASP A 9 18.34 31.06 -38.12
CA ASP A 9 18.65 29.89 -37.33
C ASP A 9 18.56 30.26 -35.85
N SER A 10 17.33 30.17 -35.32
CA SER A 10 17.05 30.19 -33.87
C SER A 10 16.90 28.77 -33.37
N SER A 11 17.93 27.95 -33.52
CA SER A 11 18.00 26.62 -32.91
C SER A 11 18.76 26.67 -31.58
N GLN A 12 18.27 27.50 -30.64
CA GLN A 12 18.45 27.23 -29.21
C GLN A 12 17.50 26.08 -28.83
N LEU A 13 17.87 24.86 -29.23
CA LEU A 13 17.30 23.64 -28.68
C LEU A 13 17.65 23.62 -27.19
N GLY A 14 16.64 23.91 -26.37
CA GLY A 14 16.73 23.91 -24.93
C GLY A 14 17.30 22.58 -24.44
N TYR A 15 18.44 22.65 -23.74
CA TYR A 15 18.89 21.61 -22.83
C TYR A 15 17.70 21.26 -21.94
N GLY A 16 17.12 20.06 -22.14
CA GLY A 16 16.17 19.51 -21.18
C GLY A 16 16.88 19.43 -19.85
N THR A 17 16.45 20.24 -18.88
CA THR A 17 17.01 20.24 -17.54
C THR A 17 16.88 18.82 -16.99
N HIS A 18 17.99 18.10 -16.88
CA HIS A 18 18.00 16.77 -16.30
C HIS A 18 17.48 16.90 -14.86
N ARG A 19 16.30 16.33 -14.61
CA ARG A 19 15.72 16.30 -13.28
C ARG A 19 16.57 15.42 -12.38
N THR A 20 16.64 15.80 -11.12
CA THR A 20 17.28 15.07 -10.03
C THR A 20 16.21 14.50 -9.11
N PRO A 21 16.55 13.52 -8.26
CA PRO A 21 15.61 13.00 -7.25
C PRO A 21 15.09 14.09 -6.28
N TRP A 22 15.80 15.21 -6.16
CA TRP A 22 15.45 16.33 -5.29
C TRP A 22 14.54 17.36 -5.95
N ASP A 23 14.28 17.23 -7.25
CA ASP A 23 13.38 18.13 -7.95
C ASP A 23 11.91 17.77 -7.67
N PRO A 24 11.08 18.75 -7.27
CA PRO A 24 9.68 18.50 -6.96
C PRO A 24 8.94 17.79 -8.09
N PRO A 25 8.27 16.65 -7.84
CA PRO A 25 7.60 15.86 -8.86
C PRO A 25 6.59 16.66 -9.67
N VAL A 26 6.38 16.23 -10.91
CA VAL A 26 5.40 16.83 -11.83
C VAL A 26 3.99 16.75 -11.22
N ARG A 27 3.19 17.80 -11.41
CA ARG A 27 1.83 17.93 -10.87
C ARG A 27 0.74 17.45 -11.83
N ASP A 28 1.12 16.71 -12.87
CA ASP A 28 0.22 16.16 -13.89
C ASP A 28 0.02 14.65 -13.64
N PRO A 29 -1.19 14.21 -13.22
CA PRO A 29 -1.47 12.79 -13.02
C PRO A 29 -1.31 11.94 -14.29
N ALA A 30 -1.50 12.51 -15.48
CA ALA A 30 -1.39 11.76 -16.74
C ALA A 30 0.07 11.35 -17.04
N ALA A 31 1.05 12.01 -16.42
CA ALA A 31 2.45 11.64 -16.53
C ALA A 31 2.81 10.36 -15.74
N TYR A 32 1.96 9.91 -14.82
CA TYR A 32 2.27 8.83 -13.91
C TYR A 32 1.80 7.47 -14.40
N SER A 33 2.73 6.52 -14.46
CA SER A 33 2.41 5.11 -14.61
C SER A 33 2.07 4.47 -13.27
N LEU A 34 1.16 3.48 -13.27
CA LEU A 34 0.82 2.75 -12.06
C LEU A 34 1.74 1.53 -11.92
N THR A 35 2.33 1.33 -10.74
CA THR A 35 3.02 0.06 -10.45
C THR A 35 2.02 -1.08 -10.22
N ASP A 36 2.45 -2.32 -10.43
CA ASP A 36 1.65 -3.50 -10.09
C ASP A 36 1.35 -3.60 -8.59
N HIS A 37 2.26 -3.08 -7.75
CA HIS A 37 2.02 -2.95 -6.32
C HIS A 37 0.80 -2.07 -6.07
N PHE A 38 0.78 -0.86 -6.62
CA PHE A 38 -0.33 0.07 -6.45
C PHE A 38 -1.65 -0.48 -7.03
N ARG A 39 -1.63 -1.04 -8.24
CA ARG A 39 -2.82 -1.66 -8.85
C ARG A 39 -3.43 -2.76 -7.98
N ARG A 40 -2.60 -3.60 -7.33
CA ARG A 40 -3.07 -4.62 -6.39
C ARG A 40 -3.70 -3.99 -5.14
N ARG A 41 -3.11 -2.92 -4.60
CA ARG A 41 -3.61 -2.23 -3.41
C ARG A 41 -5.00 -1.61 -3.61
N LEU A 42 -5.28 -1.07 -4.80
CA LEU A 42 -6.59 -0.48 -5.13
C LEU A 42 -7.76 -1.47 -5.04
N ARG A 43 -7.48 -2.79 -5.12
CA ARG A 43 -8.50 -3.85 -5.05
C ARG A 43 -8.61 -4.50 -3.67
N GLN A 44 -7.79 -4.09 -2.70
CA GLN A 44 -7.79 -4.70 -1.37
C GLN A 44 -8.92 -4.12 -0.50
N PRO A 45 -9.73 -4.96 0.15
CA PRO A 45 -10.69 -4.49 1.15
C PRO A 45 -10.01 -3.69 2.27
N GLY A 46 -10.70 -2.68 2.80
CA GLY A 46 -10.16 -1.78 3.82
C GLY A 46 -9.00 -0.92 3.31
N ARG A 47 -8.96 -0.61 2.01
CA ARG A 47 -8.15 0.45 1.40
C ARG A 47 -9.09 1.46 0.76
N TYR A 48 -8.86 2.73 1.05
CA TYR A 48 -9.76 3.83 0.63
C TYR A 48 -9.12 4.76 -0.41
N VAL A 49 -7.89 4.45 -0.84
CA VAL A 49 -7.25 5.14 -1.97
C VAL A 49 -7.89 4.65 -3.26
N THR A 50 -8.28 5.59 -4.12
CA THR A 50 -8.82 5.35 -5.45
C THR A 50 -7.98 6.10 -6.49
N LEU A 51 -8.14 5.77 -7.79
CA LEU A 51 -7.46 6.51 -8.86
C LEU A 51 -7.83 8.01 -8.89
N PRO A 52 -9.12 8.41 -8.76
CA PRO A 52 -9.47 9.82 -8.66
C PRO A 52 -8.77 10.53 -7.50
N ILE A 53 -8.73 9.91 -6.32
CA ILE A 53 -8.03 10.48 -5.15
C ILE A 53 -6.53 10.60 -5.40
N ALA A 54 -5.91 9.61 -6.03
CA ALA A 54 -4.48 9.67 -6.36
C ALA A 54 -4.19 10.83 -7.34
N SER A 55 -5.01 10.98 -8.37
CA SER A 55 -4.93 12.10 -9.32
C SER A 55 -5.11 13.45 -8.65
N ASP A 56 -6.06 13.56 -7.72
CA ASP A 56 -6.31 14.79 -6.97
C ASP A 56 -5.15 15.12 -6.03
N ALA A 57 -4.57 14.11 -5.38
CA ALA A 57 -3.40 14.29 -4.53
C ALA A 57 -2.19 14.78 -5.34
N ILE A 58 -1.93 14.21 -6.53
CA ILE A 58 -0.86 14.69 -7.42
C ILE A 58 -1.08 16.16 -7.78
N ARG A 59 -2.30 16.52 -8.21
CA ARG A 59 -2.62 17.90 -8.63
C ARG A 59 -2.53 18.91 -7.49
N THR A 60 -3.13 18.59 -6.35
CA THR A 60 -3.47 19.59 -5.33
C THR A 60 -2.93 19.29 -3.94
N GLY A 61 -2.44 18.06 -3.71
CA GLY A 61 -1.95 17.64 -2.41
C GLY A 61 -0.70 18.40 -1.96
N GLN A 62 -0.49 18.49 -0.66
CA GLN A 62 0.74 18.97 -0.08
C GLN A 62 1.89 18.04 -0.49
N LEU A 63 2.97 18.60 -1.00
CA LEU A 63 4.17 17.83 -1.34
C LEU A 63 5.01 17.62 -0.08
N ARG A 64 5.46 16.38 0.13
CA ARG A 64 6.35 16.00 1.25
C ARG A 64 7.49 15.14 0.72
N TRP A 65 8.67 15.29 1.31
CA TRP A 65 9.83 14.46 1.02
C TRP A 65 10.27 13.72 2.28
N ASN A 66 10.68 12.46 2.15
CA ASN A 66 11.44 11.79 3.18
C ASN A 66 12.61 10.97 2.59
N ARG A 67 13.54 10.57 3.45
CA ARG A 67 14.74 9.82 3.03
C ARG A 67 14.49 8.37 2.66
N THR A 68 13.38 7.78 3.09
CA THR A 68 13.10 6.34 2.95
C THR A 68 12.33 6.02 1.67
N ASP A 69 11.28 6.79 1.39
CA ASP A 69 10.34 6.52 0.29
C ASP A 69 10.28 7.65 -0.73
N GLY A 70 11.09 8.72 -0.55
CA GLY A 70 11.16 9.84 -1.48
C GLY A 70 9.96 10.79 -1.42
N TRP A 71 9.46 11.18 -2.60
CA TRP A 71 8.38 12.15 -2.74
C TRP A 71 7.01 11.56 -2.43
N ARG A 72 6.18 12.37 -1.75
CA ARG A 72 4.82 12.02 -1.39
C ARG A 72 3.88 13.20 -1.65
N PHE A 73 2.71 12.90 -2.18
CA PHE A 73 1.58 13.83 -2.19
C PHE A 73 0.63 13.48 -1.04
N ALA A 74 0.29 14.47 -0.21
CA ALA A 74 -0.63 14.33 0.90
C ALA A 74 -1.87 15.21 0.69
N LEU A 75 -3.04 14.60 0.55
CA LEU A 75 -4.32 15.28 0.38
C LEU A 75 -5.20 14.98 1.59
N VAL A 76 -5.71 16.00 2.27
CA VAL A 76 -6.69 15.81 3.36
C VAL A 76 -8.08 16.12 2.83
N ARG A 77 -9.03 15.22 3.04
CA ARG A 77 -10.47 15.41 2.79
C ARG A 77 -11.24 14.67 3.88
N ASP A 78 -12.31 15.29 4.38
CA ASP A 78 -13.23 14.64 5.32
C ASP A 78 -12.49 14.03 6.54
N GLY A 79 -11.59 14.80 7.16
CA GLY A 79 -10.77 14.36 8.30
C GLY A 79 -9.77 13.24 8.02
N VAL A 80 -9.65 12.74 6.78
CA VAL A 80 -8.73 11.66 6.39
C VAL A 80 -7.66 12.17 5.42
N ARG A 81 -6.39 11.85 5.72
CA ARG A 81 -5.25 12.13 4.84
C ARG A 81 -5.00 10.95 3.91
N TYR A 82 -4.98 11.22 2.62
CA TYR A 82 -4.54 10.33 1.57
C TYR A 82 -3.07 10.63 1.25
N VAL A 83 -2.20 9.62 1.39
CA VAL A 83 -0.78 9.73 1.07
C VAL A 83 -0.49 8.88 -0.16
N ILE A 84 0.09 9.50 -1.19
CA ILE A 84 0.50 8.85 -2.44
C ILE A 84 2.00 8.97 -2.58
N VAL A 85 2.69 7.83 -2.67
CA VAL A 85 4.15 7.77 -2.85
C VAL A 85 4.45 7.62 -4.33
N VAL A 86 5.39 8.43 -4.81
CA VAL A 86 5.83 8.39 -6.19
C VAL A 86 7.33 8.13 -6.29
N GLY A 87 7.75 7.48 -7.37
CA GLY A 87 9.13 7.15 -7.69
C GLY A 87 9.48 7.53 -9.14
N ASP A 88 10.75 7.35 -9.49
CA ASP A 88 11.32 7.64 -10.83
C ASP A 88 10.99 9.06 -11.32
N THR A 89 10.93 10.02 -10.39
CA THR A 89 10.52 11.42 -10.62
C THR A 89 11.54 12.25 -11.38
N GLU A 90 12.75 11.72 -11.52
CA GLU A 90 13.84 12.23 -12.35
C GLU A 90 13.71 11.83 -13.82
N THR A 91 12.84 10.86 -14.14
CA THR A 91 12.63 10.35 -15.49
C THR A 91 11.40 11.00 -16.15
N ASN A 92 11.25 10.77 -17.45
CA ASN A 92 10.05 11.18 -18.20
C ASN A 92 8.83 10.26 -17.96
N SER A 93 8.96 9.23 -17.10
CA SER A 93 7.90 8.27 -16.82
C SER A 93 7.83 7.96 -15.31
N PRO A 94 7.48 8.95 -14.47
CA PRO A 94 7.36 8.73 -13.05
C PRO A 94 6.26 7.71 -12.72
N VAL A 95 6.36 7.08 -11.56
CA VAL A 95 5.44 6.00 -11.17
C VAL A 95 4.75 6.26 -9.84
N ILE A 96 3.50 5.83 -9.71
CA ILE A 96 2.83 5.70 -8.41
C ILE A 96 3.22 4.35 -7.80
N VAL A 97 4.01 4.41 -6.73
CA VAL A 97 4.55 3.22 -6.04
C VAL A 97 3.50 2.61 -5.12
N THR A 98 2.89 3.44 -4.26
CA THR A 98 1.88 2.98 -3.29
C THR A 98 1.04 4.16 -2.79
N GLY A 99 0.00 3.85 -2.02
CA GLY A 99 -0.76 4.86 -1.29
C GLY A 99 -1.54 4.28 -0.12
N TRP A 100 -1.83 5.12 0.87
CA TRP A 100 -2.61 4.77 2.05
C TRP A 100 -3.40 5.95 2.61
N THR A 101 -4.21 5.67 3.62
CA THR A 101 -4.98 6.64 4.38
C THR A 101 -4.52 6.69 5.83
N GLU A 102 -4.60 7.87 6.43
CA GLU A 102 -4.37 8.13 7.84
C GLU A 102 -5.51 9.01 8.36
N VAL A 103 -5.93 8.83 9.61
CA VAL A 103 -6.83 9.82 10.23
C VAL A 103 -6.03 11.10 10.47
N ALA A 104 -6.47 12.20 9.87
CA ALA A 104 -5.86 13.52 10.05
C ALA A 104 -6.51 14.29 11.20
N SER A 105 -7.84 14.20 11.30
CA SER A 105 -8.66 14.78 12.35
C SER A 105 -9.84 13.83 12.61
N TRP A 106 -9.87 13.21 13.78
CA TRP A 106 -10.95 12.29 14.15
C TRP A 106 -12.29 13.03 14.23
N ALA A 107 -12.29 14.24 14.79
CA ALA A 107 -13.48 15.09 14.90
C ALA A 107 -14.10 15.39 13.52
N GLU A 108 -13.29 15.88 12.57
CA GLU A 108 -13.79 16.15 11.21
C GLU A 108 -14.22 14.87 10.49
N ALA A 109 -13.55 13.75 10.75
CA ALA A 109 -13.83 12.50 10.07
C ALA A 109 -15.17 11.88 10.51
N VAL A 110 -15.52 11.97 11.80
CA VAL A 110 -16.81 11.48 12.32
C VAL A 110 -17.99 12.36 11.95
N GLU A 111 -17.75 13.66 11.71
CA GLU A 111 -18.77 14.59 11.25
C GLU A 111 -19.06 14.46 9.74
N SER A 112 -18.18 13.79 8.98
CA SER A 112 -18.37 13.59 7.55
C SER A 112 -19.32 12.42 7.25
N GLU A 113 -20.29 12.66 6.36
CA GLU A 113 -21.19 11.61 5.82
C GLU A 113 -20.45 10.56 4.97
N ARG A 114 -19.18 10.82 4.62
CA ARG A 114 -18.36 9.93 3.80
C ARG A 114 -17.99 8.64 4.53
N TRP A 115 -17.81 8.70 5.84
CA TRP A 115 -17.17 7.63 6.61
C TRP A 115 -18.15 6.97 7.56
N ARG A 116 -18.16 5.64 7.55
CA ARG A 116 -18.73 4.88 8.67
C ARG A 116 -17.68 4.81 9.76
N GLU A 117 -18.12 4.71 11.01
CA GLU A 117 -17.24 4.55 12.17
C GLU A 117 -16.26 3.36 11.98
N GLU A 118 -16.75 2.24 11.46
CA GLU A 118 -15.96 1.05 11.08
C GLU A 118 -14.80 1.37 10.12
N ASP A 119 -15.03 2.28 9.17
CA ASP A 119 -14.03 2.69 8.18
C ASP A 119 -12.92 3.50 8.86
N LEU A 120 -13.29 4.42 9.76
CA LEU A 120 -12.33 5.22 10.54
C LEU A 120 -11.49 4.36 11.48
N HIS A 121 -12.11 3.40 12.17
CA HIS A 121 -11.38 2.42 12.97
C HIS A 121 -10.45 1.56 12.13
N THR A 122 -10.87 1.17 10.93
CA THR A 122 -10.01 0.42 9.99
C THR A 122 -8.80 1.26 9.56
N ILE A 123 -9.01 2.53 9.22
CA ILE A 123 -7.94 3.46 8.85
C ILE A 123 -6.95 3.62 10.02
N GLN A 124 -7.46 3.88 11.23
CA GLN A 124 -6.64 4.05 12.42
C GLN A 124 -5.82 2.80 12.73
N LEU A 125 -6.46 1.63 12.78
CA LEU A 125 -5.79 0.36 13.07
C LEU A 125 -4.64 0.09 12.09
N ARG A 126 -4.83 0.39 10.80
CA ARG A 126 -3.76 0.21 9.79
C ARG A 126 -2.64 1.22 9.95
N GLY A 127 -2.95 2.44 10.37
CA GLY A 127 -1.95 3.46 10.76
C GLY A 127 -1.10 2.96 11.92
N ASP A 128 -1.76 2.50 13.00
CA ASP A 128 -1.11 1.99 14.21
C ASP A 128 -0.18 0.80 13.86
N LEU A 129 -0.67 -0.18 13.09
CA LEU A 129 0.11 -1.35 12.63
C LEU A 129 1.30 -0.97 11.73
N SER A 130 1.21 0.13 11.00
CA SER A 130 2.30 0.59 10.14
C SER A 130 3.37 1.35 10.93
N ALA A 131 2.98 2.05 12.01
CA ALA A 131 3.89 2.77 12.89
C ALA A 131 4.67 1.84 13.82
N ALA A 132 4.08 0.69 14.18
CA ALA A 132 4.64 -0.28 15.11
C ALA A 132 4.78 -1.68 14.47
N PRO A 133 5.63 -1.86 13.43
CA PRO A 133 5.70 -3.11 12.68
C PRO A 133 6.20 -4.31 13.50
N ASN A 134 6.89 -4.05 14.62
CA ASN A 134 7.47 -5.06 15.51
C ASN A 134 6.83 -5.09 16.90
N GLU A 135 5.82 -4.25 17.16
CA GLU A 135 5.15 -4.18 18.47
C GLU A 135 3.81 -4.91 18.36
N GLN A 136 3.57 -5.88 19.26
CA GLN A 136 2.22 -6.44 19.39
C GLN A 136 1.32 -5.31 19.88
N ILE A 137 0.47 -4.74 19.01
CA ILE A 137 -0.46 -3.67 19.41
C ILE A 137 -1.50 -4.26 20.36
N PRO A 138 -1.41 -4.02 21.68
CA PRO A 138 -2.34 -4.61 22.62
C PRO A 138 -3.65 -3.82 22.54
N LEU A 139 -4.78 -4.52 22.70
CA LEU A 139 -6.11 -3.99 23.06
C LEU A 139 -7.09 -3.54 21.96
N ARG A 140 -6.80 -3.64 20.64
CA ARG A 140 -7.84 -3.38 19.60
C ARG A 140 -8.15 -4.53 18.65
N ILE A 141 -7.23 -5.48 18.52
CA ILE A 141 -7.55 -6.81 18.00
C ILE A 141 -7.41 -7.71 19.21
N ARG A 142 -8.52 -8.15 19.84
CA ARG A 142 -8.40 -9.28 20.76
C ARG A 142 -7.91 -10.45 19.92
N PRO A 143 -6.71 -10.99 20.17
CA PRO A 143 -6.29 -12.19 19.46
C PRO A 143 -7.35 -13.24 19.79
N ARG A 144 -8.12 -13.65 18.80
CA ARG A 144 -9.12 -14.69 19.00
C ARG A 144 -8.35 -15.99 19.15
N GLU A 145 -8.48 -16.64 20.30
CA GLU A 145 -8.11 -18.05 20.41
C GLU A 145 -8.98 -18.83 19.42
N ILE A 146 -8.31 -19.49 18.48
CA ILE A 146 -8.97 -20.38 17.53
C ILE A 146 -8.87 -21.76 18.14
N ASP A 147 -9.75 -22.04 19.12
CA ASP A 147 -9.78 -23.33 19.84
C ASP A 147 -10.22 -24.48 18.92
N ARG A 148 -10.84 -24.16 17.79
CA ARG A 148 -11.25 -25.12 16.76
C ARG A 148 -10.36 -24.96 15.55
N PRO A 149 -9.62 -26.00 15.14
CA PRO A 149 -8.69 -25.89 14.02
C PRO A 149 -9.41 -25.39 12.77
N MET A 150 -8.87 -24.35 12.14
CA MET A 150 -9.44 -23.77 10.92
C MET A 150 -8.64 -24.19 9.69
N GLU A 151 -9.31 -24.46 8.59
CA GLU A 151 -8.65 -24.81 7.33
C GLU A 151 -8.18 -23.56 6.60
N ILE A 152 -6.88 -23.52 6.29
CA ILE A 152 -6.29 -22.49 5.43
C ILE A 152 -5.46 -23.19 4.36
N GLY A 153 -5.94 -23.15 3.12
CA GLY A 153 -5.34 -23.91 2.02
C GLY A 153 -5.47 -25.42 2.26
N SER A 154 -4.34 -26.13 2.33
CA SER A 154 -4.29 -27.58 2.63
C SER A 154 -3.97 -27.88 4.09
N HIS A 155 -3.90 -26.86 4.96
CA HIS A 155 -3.48 -27.01 6.36
C HIS A 155 -4.63 -26.79 7.32
N ARG A 156 -4.66 -27.61 8.38
CA ARG A 156 -5.56 -27.46 9.52
C ARG A 156 -4.82 -26.75 10.65
N ILE A 157 -5.19 -25.51 10.93
CA ILE A 157 -4.38 -24.59 11.73
C ILE A 157 -4.98 -24.34 13.11
N THR A 158 -4.14 -24.45 14.13
CA THR A 158 -4.39 -23.92 15.47
C THR A 158 -3.42 -22.78 15.77
N THR A 159 -3.88 -21.82 16.57
CA THR A 159 -3.03 -20.75 17.07
C THR A 159 -3.53 -20.28 18.44
N ARG A 160 -2.59 -19.88 19.30
CA ARG A 160 -2.89 -19.23 20.58
C ARG A 160 -2.70 -17.74 20.43
N ALA A 161 -3.48 -16.99 21.19
CA ALA A 161 -3.33 -15.55 21.32
C ALA A 161 -1.87 -15.16 21.63
N GLY A 162 -1.32 -14.19 20.89
CA GLY A 162 0.04 -13.67 21.11
C GLY A 162 1.18 -14.44 20.42
N LEU A 163 0.91 -15.51 19.67
CA LEU A 163 1.94 -16.18 18.87
C LEU A 163 2.16 -15.47 17.52
N ALA A 164 3.42 -15.25 17.14
CA ALA A 164 3.83 -14.64 15.87
C ALA A 164 3.79 -15.62 14.67
N SER A 165 3.35 -16.85 14.90
CA SER A 165 3.27 -17.91 13.92
C SER A 165 2.06 -18.79 14.19
N VAL A 166 1.57 -19.46 13.15
CA VAL A 166 0.51 -20.45 13.25
C VAL A 166 1.07 -21.85 13.03
N VAL A 167 0.47 -22.87 13.65
CA VAL A 167 0.94 -24.27 13.58
C VAL A 167 -0.13 -25.12 12.90
N CYS A 168 0.29 -25.98 11.97
CA CYS A 168 -0.58 -26.99 11.39
C CYS A 168 -0.69 -28.21 12.31
N ASP A 169 -1.91 -28.63 12.64
CA ASP A 169 -2.17 -29.81 13.46
C ASP A 169 -1.78 -31.13 12.76
N GLU A 170 -1.72 -31.12 11.42
CA GLU A 170 -1.47 -32.33 10.64
C GLU A 170 0.01 -32.50 10.27
N CYS A 171 0.67 -31.45 9.76
CA CYS A 171 2.08 -31.53 9.36
C CYS A 171 3.05 -30.91 10.36
N HIS A 172 2.54 -30.32 11.45
CA HIS A 172 3.33 -29.63 12.48
C HIS A 172 4.22 -28.47 11.96
N GLY A 173 4.00 -28.04 10.72
CA GLY A 173 4.69 -26.90 10.14
C GLY A 173 4.31 -25.60 10.85
N GLN A 174 5.31 -24.76 11.11
CA GLN A 174 5.13 -23.41 11.66
C GLN A 174 5.25 -22.39 10.54
N TYR A 175 4.26 -21.49 10.44
CA TYR A 175 4.20 -20.52 9.36
C TYR A 175 4.01 -19.11 9.93
N ARG A 176 4.81 -18.15 9.44
CA ARG A 176 4.77 -16.74 9.89
C ARG A 176 3.98 -15.85 8.94
N SER A 177 3.59 -16.36 7.77
CA SER A 177 2.74 -15.62 6.83
C SER A 177 1.75 -16.52 6.10
N LYS A 178 0.65 -15.92 5.65
CA LYS A 178 -0.34 -16.60 4.81
C LYS A 178 0.26 -17.04 3.47
N THR A 179 1.20 -16.27 2.91
CA THR A 179 1.88 -16.64 1.65
C THR A 179 2.71 -17.90 1.83
N GLU A 180 3.52 -17.98 2.89
CA GLU A 180 4.34 -19.15 3.22
C GLU A 180 3.46 -20.41 3.39
N LEU A 181 2.38 -20.27 4.16
CA LEU A 181 1.41 -21.32 4.42
C LEU A 181 0.68 -21.79 3.15
N LEU A 182 0.29 -20.88 2.25
CA LEU A 182 -0.41 -21.23 1.00
C LEU A 182 0.53 -21.74 -0.10
N SER A 183 1.81 -21.38 -0.05
CA SER A 183 2.83 -21.84 -1.01
C SER A 183 3.36 -23.25 -0.69
N THR A 184 3.17 -23.70 0.55
CA THR A 184 3.62 -25.02 1.03
C THR A 184 2.43 -25.96 1.09
N ARG A 185 2.49 -27.10 0.39
CA ARG A 185 1.46 -28.15 0.54
C ARG A 185 1.62 -28.84 1.89
N CYS A 186 0.50 -29.08 2.57
CA CYS A 186 0.48 -29.94 3.75
C CYS A 186 0.94 -31.34 3.35
N ARG A 187 2.01 -31.80 4.00
CA ARG A 187 2.49 -33.17 3.88
C ARG A 187 1.88 -33.97 5.02
N SER A 188 0.56 -34.06 5.07
CA SER A 188 -0.08 -34.97 6.02
C SER A 188 0.41 -36.37 5.69
N SER A 189 1.06 -37.04 6.65
CA SER A 189 1.24 -38.48 6.54
C SER A 189 -0.16 -39.07 6.52
N SER A 190 -0.54 -39.67 5.39
CA SER A 190 -1.68 -40.58 5.34
C SER A 190 -1.63 -41.46 6.58
N ARG A 191 -2.68 -41.45 7.41
CA ARG A 191 -2.89 -42.47 8.43
C ARG A 191 -2.87 -43.83 7.73
N ALA A 192 -1.71 -44.48 7.71
CA ALA A 192 -1.63 -45.92 7.59
C ALA A 192 -2.22 -46.46 8.89
N GLY A 193 -3.43 -47.00 8.81
CA GLY A 193 -4.01 -47.76 9.89
C GLY A 193 -3.13 -48.97 10.15
N TYR A 194 -2.52 -49.01 11.34
CA TYR A 194 -2.27 -50.28 12.00
C TYR A 194 -3.61 -50.72 12.59
N ASP A 195 -4.12 -51.86 12.15
CA ASP A 195 -4.96 -52.68 12.99
C ASP A 195 -4.57 -54.15 12.80
N SER A 196 -4.05 -54.70 13.90
CA SER A 196 -3.96 -56.10 14.34
C SER A 196 -3.36 -57.17 13.42
#